data_AF-A0A9E6JMJ2-F1
#
_entry.id   AF-A0A9E6JMJ2-F1
#
_cell.length_a   1.000
_cell.length_b   1.000
_cell.length_c   1.000
_cell.angle_alpha   90.00
_cell.angle_beta   90.00
_cell.angle_gamma   90.00
#
_symmetry.space_group_name_H-M   'P 1'
#
loop_
_entity.id
_entity.type
_entity.pdbx_description
1 polymer ?
#
loop_
_entity_poly.entity_id
_entity_poly.type
_entity_poly.pdbx_seq_one_letter_code
_entity_poly.pdbx_strand_id
1 'polypeptide(L)'
;MDREVDVRSGQGLQHCLASGKPILGSGGAVRGAVLFVNPINKLKRLVNRFSGAQATFRFEDILGGGEALVKAVQLGRAASENDSNVLLTGESGTGKEMFAQSIHNLSTRRKGPFVAVNCGAIPRELIASELFGYQDGAFTGAARGGRPG
;
A
#
# COMPACT_ATOMS: atom_id res chain seq x y z
N MET A 1 -13.18 -9.72 18.86
CA MET A 1 -11.88 -10.03 18.21
C MET A 1 -12.14 -10.17 16.74
N ASP A 2 -11.31 -9.54 15.93
CA ASP A 2 -11.45 -9.58 14.49
C ASP A 2 -10.76 -10.84 13.97
N ARG A 3 -11.38 -11.54 13.02
CA ARG A 3 -10.81 -12.73 12.39
C ARG A 3 -10.96 -12.65 10.89
N GLU A 4 -9.94 -13.10 10.18
CA GLU A 4 -10.01 -13.31 8.75
C GLU A 4 -10.83 -14.57 8.46
N VAL A 5 -11.78 -14.46 7.54
CA VAL A 5 -12.69 -15.53 7.15
C VAL A 5 -12.98 -15.44 5.66
N ASP A 6 -13.12 -16.59 5.01
CA ASP A 6 -13.60 -16.66 3.64
C ASP A 6 -15.13 -16.81 3.64
N VAL A 7 -15.81 -15.87 2.99
CA VAL A 7 -17.28 -15.82 2.93
C VAL A 7 -17.71 -16.04 1.49
N ARG A 8 -18.52 -17.07 1.27
CA ARG A 8 -19.14 -17.33 -0.02
C ARG A 8 -20.39 -16.45 -0.16
N SER A 9 -20.36 -15.50 -1.11
CA SER A 9 -21.51 -14.67 -1.45
C SER A 9 -22.02 -15.01 -2.86
N GLY A 10 -23.13 -14.39 -3.29
CA GLY A 10 -23.60 -14.50 -4.68
C GLY A 10 -22.60 -13.99 -5.72
N GLN A 11 -21.52 -13.31 -5.30
CA GLN A 11 -20.42 -12.83 -6.16
C GLN A 11 -19.17 -13.74 -6.10
N GLY A 12 -19.27 -14.91 -5.46
CA GLY A 12 -18.15 -15.86 -5.30
C GLY A 12 -17.53 -15.84 -3.91
N LEU A 13 -16.34 -16.44 -3.79
CA LEU A 13 -15.59 -16.50 -2.53
C LEU A 13 -14.92 -15.14 -2.26
N GLN A 14 -15.16 -14.56 -1.09
CA GLN A 14 -14.60 -13.29 -0.68
C GLN A 14 -13.83 -13.42 0.64
N HIS A 15 -12.60 -12.91 0.64
CA HIS A 15 -11.76 -12.85 1.83
C HIS A 15 -12.11 -11.60 2.67
N CYS A 16 -12.57 -11.82 3.89
CA CYS A 16 -13.21 -10.82 4.73
C CYS A 16 -12.61 -10.77 6.14
N LEU A 17 -12.65 -9.59 6.75
CA LEU A 17 -12.43 -9.41 8.17
C LEU A 17 -13.80 -9.42 8.87
N ALA A 18 -14.00 -10.36 9.79
CA ALA A 18 -15.22 -10.50 10.55
C ALA A 18 -15.01 -10.10 12.02
N SER A 19 -15.91 -9.29 12.55
CA SER A 19 -15.94 -8.93 13.97
C SER A 19 -17.35 -9.07 14.54
N GLY A 20 -17.46 -9.56 15.77
CA GLY A 20 -18.74 -9.80 16.42
C GLY A 20 -18.87 -9.03 17.72
N LYS A 21 -20.03 -8.39 17.94
CA LYS A 21 -20.40 -7.80 19.23
C LYS A 21 -21.70 -8.43 19.74
N PRO A 22 -21.76 -8.93 20.99
CA PRO A 22 -22.99 -9.46 21.56
C PRO A 22 -23.97 -8.32 21.87
N ILE A 23 -25.27 -8.62 21.77
CA ILE A 23 -26.37 -7.78 22.23
C ILE A 23 -26.76 -8.29 23.61
N LEU A 24 -26.56 -7.46 24.63
CA LEU A 24 -26.84 -7.81 26.03
C LEU A 24 -28.24 -7.30 26.42
N GLY A 25 -29.04 -8.16 27.04
CA GLY A 25 -30.28 -7.79 27.71
C GLY A 25 -30.06 -7.34 29.15
N SER A 26 -31.14 -6.97 29.82
CA SER A 26 -31.15 -6.62 31.24
C SER A 26 -30.54 -7.76 32.07
N GLY A 27 -29.51 -7.46 32.88
CA GLY A 27 -28.82 -8.46 33.71
C GLY A 27 -27.66 -9.19 33.03
N GLY A 28 -27.20 -8.75 31.84
CA GLY A 28 -26.00 -9.31 31.19
C GLY A 28 -26.24 -10.57 30.37
N ALA A 29 -27.49 -11.04 30.27
CA ALA A 29 -27.85 -12.16 29.42
C ALA A 29 -27.68 -11.81 27.92
N VAL A 30 -26.99 -12.64 27.15
CA VAL A 30 -26.83 -12.46 25.70
C VAL A 30 -28.16 -12.75 25.00
N ARG A 31 -28.75 -11.75 24.34
CA ARG A 31 -30.00 -11.88 23.57
C ARG A 31 -29.77 -12.03 22.06
N GLY A 32 -28.57 -11.72 21.59
CA GLY A 32 -28.21 -11.83 20.17
C GLY A 32 -26.78 -11.38 19.92
N ALA A 33 -26.41 -11.24 18.65
CA ALA A 33 -25.11 -10.71 18.25
C ALA A 33 -25.23 -9.94 16.94
N VAL A 34 -24.38 -8.92 16.78
CA VAL A 34 -24.15 -8.24 15.50
C VAL A 34 -22.81 -8.72 14.96
N LEU A 35 -22.81 -9.25 13.75
CA LEU A 35 -21.61 -9.63 13.02
C LEU A 35 -21.35 -8.60 11.92
N PHE A 36 -20.17 -7.98 11.93
CA PHE A 36 -19.66 -7.16 10.85
C PHE A 36 -18.78 -8.03 9.98
N VAL A 37 -19.01 -8.02 8.67
CA VAL A 37 -18.19 -8.75 7.69
C VAL A 37 -17.79 -7.77 6.62
N ASN A 38 -16.48 -7.47 6.55
CA ASN A 38 -15.95 -6.47 5.63
C ASN A 38 -14.92 -7.11 4.70
N PRO A 39 -15.09 -7.02 3.36
CA PRO A 39 -14.07 -7.48 2.44
C PRO A 39 -12.74 -6.76 2.66
N ILE A 40 -11.65 -7.51 2.83
CA ILE A 40 -10.33 -6.95 3.15
C ILE A 40 -9.81 -6.04 2.04
N ASN A 41 -10.15 -6.34 0.78
CA ASN A 41 -9.80 -5.49 -0.37
C ASN A 41 -10.43 -4.08 -0.28
N LYS A 42 -11.60 -3.94 0.36
CA LYS A 42 -12.25 -2.65 0.58
C LYS A 42 -11.54 -1.87 1.68
N LEU A 43 -11.14 -2.54 2.75
CA LEU A 43 -10.35 -1.96 3.84
C LEU A 43 -8.98 -1.48 3.35
N LYS A 44 -8.24 -2.33 2.61
CA LYS A 44 -6.94 -1.96 2.01
C LYS A 44 -7.05 -0.71 1.13
N ARG A 45 -8.09 -0.58 0.30
CA ARG A 45 -8.32 0.62 -0.52
C ARG A 45 -8.64 1.88 0.30
N LEU A 46 -9.28 1.74 1.45
CA LEU A 46 -9.57 2.86 2.32
C LEU A 46 -8.28 3.33 3.02
N VAL A 47 -7.53 2.38 3.60
CA VAL A 47 -6.23 2.65 4.24
C VAL A 47 -5.27 3.31 3.25
N ASN A 48 -5.12 2.77 2.04
CA ASN A 48 -4.24 3.34 1.01
C ASN A 48 -4.62 4.79 0.63
N ARG A 49 -5.91 5.15 0.71
CA ARG A 49 -6.36 6.52 0.47
C ARG A 49 -5.97 7.48 1.61
N PHE A 50 -6.06 7.02 2.85
CA PHE A 50 -5.72 7.83 4.02
C PHE A 50 -4.21 7.88 4.30
N SER A 51 -3.46 6.84 3.91
CA SER A 51 -2.01 6.76 4.16
C SER A 51 -1.16 7.53 3.14
N GLY A 52 -1.76 8.16 2.13
CA GLY A 52 -1.02 8.82 1.05
C GLY A 52 -0.35 7.84 0.07
N ALA A 53 -0.72 6.55 0.11
CA ALA A 53 -0.17 5.52 -0.79
C ALA A 53 -0.80 5.59 -2.21
N GLN A 54 -0.76 6.78 -2.81
CA GLN A 54 -1.33 7.08 -4.12
C GLN A 54 -0.30 7.74 -5.03
N ALA A 55 -0.33 7.37 -6.32
CA ALA A 55 0.42 8.06 -7.36
C ALA A 55 -0.46 9.16 -7.96
N THR A 56 -0.07 10.41 -7.81
CA THR A 56 -0.82 11.58 -8.31
C THR A 56 -0.34 12.06 -9.67
N PHE A 57 0.94 11.86 -10.01
CA PHE A 57 1.52 12.31 -11.27
C PHE A 57 1.34 11.30 -12.41
N ARG A 58 1.17 11.84 -13.62
CA ARG A 58 1.17 11.11 -14.89
C ARG A 58 2.21 11.70 -15.84
N PHE A 59 2.50 10.98 -16.92
CA PHE A 59 3.45 11.46 -17.94
C PHE A 59 2.99 12.77 -18.57
N GLU A 60 1.68 13.04 -18.59
CA GLU A 60 1.10 14.28 -19.10
C GLU A 60 1.40 15.49 -18.19
N ASP A 61 1.73 15.26 -16.91
CA ASP A 61 2.11 16.33 -15.97
C ASP A 61 3.60 16.71 -16.10
N ILE A 62 4.39 15.95 -16.87
CA ILE A 62 5.81 16.21 -17.09
C ILE A 62 5.96 17.25 -18.20
N LEU A 63 6.31 18.47 -17.81
CA LEU A 63 6.47 19.60 -18.73
C LEU A 63 7.86 19.61 -19.39
N GLY A 64 7.88 19.92 -20.68
CA GLY A 64 9.10 20.06 -21.49
C GLY A 64 9.04 19.30 -22.81
N GLY A 65 9.92 19.64 -23.75
CA GLY A 65 9.93 19.06 -25.10
C GLY A 65 11.32 18.73 -25.64
N GLY A 66 12.36 18.79 -24.80
CA GLY A 66 13.72 18.45 -25.21
C GLY A 66 13.82 16.96 -25.58
N GLU A 67 14.66 16.66 -26.58
CA GLU A 67 14.79 15.30 -27.12
C GLU A 67 15.13 14.26 -26.03
N ALA A 68 16.01 14.62 -25.10
CA ALA A 68 16.39 13.76 -23.97
C ALA A 68 15.19 13.44 -23.05
N LEU A 69 14.34 14.42 -22.77
CA LEU A 69 13.15 14.24 -21.93
C LEU A 69 12.12 13.37 -22.65
N VAL A 70 11.89 13.62 -23.94
CA VAL A 70 10.97 12.82 -24.77
C VAL A 70 11.42 11.36 -24.80
N LYS A 71 12.72 11.10 -24.98
CA LYS A 71 13.30 9.74 -24.92
C LYS A 71 13.09 9.10 -23.54
N ALA A 72 13.31 9.84 -22.45
CA ALA A 72 13.08 9.33 -21.10
C ALA A 72 11.60 8.97 -20.86
N VAL A 73 10.66 9.81 -21.33
CA VAL A 73 9.21 9.53 -21.25
C VAL A 73 8.85 8.28 -22.03
N GLN A 74 9.38 8.10 -23.25
CA GLN A 74 9.15 6.90 -24.04
C GLN A 74 9.66 5.63 -23.34
N LEU A 75 10.86 5.68 -22.76
CA LEU A 75 11.42 4.57 -21.99
C LEU A 75 10.57 4.25 -20.75
N GLY A 76 10.10 5.28 -20.03
CA GLY A 76 9.19 5.11 -18.90
C GLY A 76 7.86 4.47 -19.31
N ARG A 77 7.29 4.85 -20.46
CA ARG A 77 6.07 4.22 -20.99
C ARG A 77 6.29 2.75 -21.29
N ALA A 78 7.37 2.39 -21.99
CA ALA A 78 7.71 0.99 -22.27
C ALA A 78 7.94 0.18 -20.98
N ALA A 79 8.56 0.78 -19.96
CA ALA A 79 8.75 0.14 -18.67
C ALA A 79 7.42 -0.15 -17.93
N SER A 80 6.38 0.66 -18.16
CA SER A 80 5.06 0.46 -17.52
C SER A 80 4.28 -0.74 -18.06
N GLU A 81 4.65 -1.26 -19.23
CA GLU A 81 3.94 -2.35 -19.91
C GLU A 81 4.29 -3.74 -19.36
N ASN A 82 5.34 -3.85 -18.54
CA ASN A 82 5.81 -5.11 -17.98
C ASN A 82 6.11 -5.00 -16.49
N ASP A 83 6.45 -6.15 -15.89
CA ASP A 83 6.61 -6.25 -14.44
C ASP A 83 8.05 -6.09 -13.92
N SER A 84 8.98 -5.67 -14.77
CA SER A 84 10.39 -5.53 -14.43
C SER A 84 10.65 -4.40 -13.43
N ASN A 85 11.74 -4.52 -12.68
CA ASN A 85 12.23 -3.45 -11.82
C ASN A 85 12.79 -2.30 -12.67
N VAL A 86 12.46 -1.06 -12.29
CA VAL A 86 12.90 0.16 -12.99
C VAL A 86 13.88 0.94 -12.11
N LEU A 87 15.07 1.23 -12.64
CA LEU A 87 16.03 2.12 -12.01
C LEU A 87 15.94 3.51 -12.65
N LEU A 88 15.57 4.51 -11.85
CA LEU A 88 15.53 5.91 -12.28
C LEU A 88 16.79 6.63 -11.82
N THR A 89 17.61 7.06 -12.78
CA THR A 89 18.85 7.80 -12.54
C THR A 89 18.70 9.26 -12.94
N GLY A 90 19.42 10.15 -12.24
CA GLY A 90 19.44 11.58 -12.52
C GLY A 90 19.75 12.37 -11.25
N GLU A 91 20.15 13.62 -11.42
CA GLU A 91 20.50 14.52 -10.33
C GLU A 91 19.31 14.79 -9.39
N SER A 92 19.58 15.32 -8.19
CA SER A 92 18.52 15.74 -7.28
C SER A 92 17.63 16.80 -7.95
N GLY A 93 16.31 16.74 -7.71
CA GLY A 93 15.37 17.71 -8.28
C GLY A 93 14.97 17.51 -9.75
N THR A 94 15.50 16.51 -10.45
CA THR A 94 15.19 16.23 -11.88
C THR A 94 13.83 15.55 -12.13
N GLY A 95 12.96 15.43 -11.12
CA GLY A 95 11.61 14.89 -11.29
C GLY A 95 11.49 13.37 -11.33
N LYS A 96 12.49 12.61 -10.84
CA LYS A 96 12.45 11.13 -10.78
C LYS A 96 11.18 10.58 -10.11
N GLU A 97 10.66 11.26 -9.10
CA GLU A 97 9.42 10.86 -8.43
C GLU A 97 8.20 10.94 -9.37
N MET A 98 8.11 11.98 -10.20
CA MET A 98 7.05 12.09 -11.20
C MET A 98 7.12 10.94 -12.20
N PHE A 99 8.32 10.53 -12.61
CA PHE A 99 8.50 9.35 -13.46
C PHE A 99 8.03 8.06 -12.77
N ALA A 100 8.43 7.80 -11.53
CA ALA A 100 8.03 6.59 -10.80
C ALA A 100 6.50 6.49 -10.66
N GLN A 101 5.84 7.59 -10.30
CA GLN A 101 4.39 7.66 -10.19
C GLN A 101 3.70 7.49 -11.55
N SER A 102 4.25 8.11 -12.61
CA SER A 102 3.72 8.00 -13.98
C SER A 102 3.78 6.58 -14.52
N ILE A 103 4.90 5.88 -14.29
CA ILE A 103 5.07 4.47 -14.66
C ILE A 103 4.03 3.61 -13.94
N HIS A 104 3.86 3.78 -12.62
CA HIS A 104 2.84 3.06 -11.86
C HIS A 104 1.42 3.32 -12.40
N ASN A 105 1.09 4.59 -12.65
CA ASN A 105 -0.23 4.99 -13.14
C ASN A 105 -0.57 4.47 -14.55
N LEU A 106 0.43 4.27 -15.41
CA LEU A 106 0.23 3.69 -16.74
C LEU A 106 0.19 2.15 -16.73
N SER A 107 0.77 1.52 -15.71
CA SER A 107 0.89 0.06 -15.62
C SER A 107 -0.43 -0.68 -15.37
N THR A 108 -0.37 -2.02 -15.45
CA THR A 108 -1.47 -2.92 -15.02
C THR A 108 -1.73 -2.84 -13.51
N ARG A 109 -0.75 -2.39 -12.72
CA ARG A 109 -0.81 -2.28 -11.25
C ARG A 109 -1.36 -0.95 -10.75
N ARG A 110 -1.76 -0.03 -11.64
CA ARG A 110 -2.30 1.31 -11.30
C ARG A 110 -3.42 1.35 -10.26
N LYS A 111 -4.15 0.23 -10.08
CA LYS A 111 -5.23 0.11 -9.08
C LYS A 111 -4.73 -0.28 -7.68
N GLY A 112 -3.47 -0.68 -7.56
CA GLY A 112 -2.79 -0.99 -6.31
C GLY A 112 -2.19 0.25 -5.65
N PRO A 113 -1.75 0.14 -4.39
CA PRO A 113 -1.05 1.21 -3.70
C PRO A 113 0.25 1.59 -4.41
N PHE A 114 0.57 2.87 -4.37
CA PHE A 114 1.90 3.37 -4.68
C PHE A 114 2.54 3.82 -3.38
N VAL A 115 3.59 3.13 -2.93
CA VAL A 115 4.26 3.45 -1.66
C VAL A 115 5.64 4.00 -1.99
N ALA A 116 5.83 5.30 -1.74
CA ALA A 116 7.13 5.94 -1.84
C ALA A 116 7.89 5.79 -0.52
N VAL A 117 9.14 5.33 -0.60
CA VAL A 117 10.03 5.21 0.56
C VAL A 117 11.30 6.01 0.30
N ASN A 118 11.55 7.04 1.12
CA ASN A 118 12.80 7.78 1.09
C ASN A 118 13.82 7.09 2.00
N CYS A 119 14.63 6.19 1.45
CA CYS A 119 15.66 5.47 2.21
C CYS A 119 16.73 6.39 2.82
N GLY A 120 16.92 7.60 2.29
CA GLY A 120 17.87 8.58 2.85
C GLY A 120 17.36 9.25 4.13
N ALA A 121 16.04 9.22 4.37
CA ALA A 121 15.43 9.75 5.59
C ALA A 121 15.31 8.71 6.71
N ILE A 122 15.58 7.43 6.42
CA ILE A 122 15.47 6.33 7.37
C ILE A 122 16.87 5.98 7.90
N PRO A 123 17.10 5.98 9.23
CA PRO A 123 18.36 5.51 9.80
C PRO A 123 18.69 4.10 9.32
N ARG A 124 19.95 3.86 8.93
CA ARG A 124 20.39 2.57 8.38
C ARG A 124 20.06 1.39 9.30
N GLU A 125 20.15 1.58 10.60
CA GLU A 125 19.87 0.55 11.60
C GLU A 125 18.39 0.15 11.66
N LEU A 126 17.48 1.03 11.21
CA LEU A 126 16.03 0.84 11.27
C LEU A 126 15.41 0.45 9.92
N ILE A 127 16.18 0.51 8.83
CA ILE A 127 15.64 0.30 7.48
C ILE A 127 15.00 -1.09 7.32
N ALA A 128 15.60 -2.12 7.90
CA ALA A 128 15.07 -3.48 7.84
C ALA A 128 13.76 -3.61 8.62
N SER A 129 13.70 -3.06 9.83
CA SER A 129 12.49 -3.10 10.66
C SER A 129 11.34 -2.29 10.08
N GLU A 130 11.61 -1.19 9.36
CA GLU A 130 10.57 -0.41 8.69
C GLU A 130 10.06 -1.08 7.40
N LEU A 131 10.92 -1.79 6.67
CA LEU A 131 10.53 -2.46 5.40
C LEU A 131 9.91 -3.83 5.60
N PHE A 132 10.32 -4.56 6.63
CA PHE A 132 9.95 -5.97 6.82
C PHE A 132 9.23 -6.23 8.15
N GLY A 133 9.09 -5.21 9.00
CA GLY A 133 8.62 -5.38 10.36
C GLY A 133 9.67 -6.02 11.28
N TYR A 134 9.27 -6.26 12.52
CA TYR A 134 10.09 -6.92 13.53
C TYR A 134 9.23 -7.66 14.57
N GLN A 135 9.80 -8.69 15.20
CA GLN A 135 9.16 -9.39 16.33
C GLN A 135 9.60 -8.79 17.67
N ASP A 136 8.84 -9.08 18.73
CA ASP A 136 9.19 -8.69 20.09
C ASP A 136 10.61 -9.16 20.46
N GLY A 137 11.39 -8.30 21.09
CA GLY A 137 12.78 -8.58 21.48
C GLY A 137 13.80 -8.61 20.35
N ALA A 138 13.47 -8.22 19.11
CA ALA A 138 14.42 -8.22 17.99
C ALA A 138 15.64 -7.29 18.20
N PHE A 139 15.50 -6.24 19.01
CA PHE A 139 16.57 -5.32 19.41
C PHE A 139 16.23 -4.64 20.75
N THR A 140 17.23 -4.03 21.40
CA THR A 140 17.03 -3.24 22.62
C THR A 140 16.14 -2.04 22.34
N GLY A 141 14.92 -2.03 22.90
CA GLY A 141 13.89 -1.00 22.66
C GLY A 141 12.76 -1.44 21.71
N ALA A 142 12.77 -2.68 21.22
CA ALA A 142 11.64 -3.23 20.47
C ALA A 142 10.34 -3.17 21.30
N ALA A 143 9.26 -2.71 20.69
CA ALA A 143 7.96 -2.66 21.35
C ALA A 143 7.45 -4.07 21.65
N ARG A 144 6.86 -4.26 22.84
CA ARG A 144 6.19 -5.52 23.21
C ARG A 144 5.11 -5.84 22.17
N GLY A 145 5.18 -7.05 21.61
CA GLY A 145 4.30 -7.50 20.51
C GLY A 145 4.84 -7.28 19.10
N GLY A 146 6.00 -6.63 18.93
CA GLY A 146 6.61 -6.39 17.62
C GLY A 146 5.80 -5.44 16.73
N ARG A 147 6.20 -5.32 15.46
CA ARG A 147 5.48 -4.58 14.41
C ARG A 147 5.47 -5.41 13.12
N PRO A 148 4.31 -5.87 12.63
CA PRO A 148 4.25 -6.52 11.32
C PRO A 148 4.63 -5.54 10.21
N GLY A 149 5.32 -6.05 9.18
CA GLY A 149 5.71 -5.32 7.97
C GLY A 149 4.57 -5.13 6.98
#